data_AF-A0A845LSG4-F1
#
_entry.id   AF-A0A845LSG4-F1
#
_cell.length_a   1.000
_cell.length_b   1.000
_cell.length_c   1.000
_cell.angle_alpha   90.00
_cell.angle_beta   90.00
_cell.angle_gamma   90.00
#
_symmetry.space_group_name_H-M   'P 1'
#
loop_
_entity.id
_entity.type
_entity.pdbx_description
1 polymer ?
#
loop_
_entity_poly.entity_id
_entity_poly.type
_entity_poly.pdbx_seq_one_letter_code
_entity_poly.pdbx_strand_id
1 'polypeptide(L)'
;MMKAVPWKAVFESFKQLLSGIFDFKDNATKRIQKEAMDEMDNFMLLCYGDLLGIPLPTTYYTLELLPYLAEDLEGWERRIMARKSIYGERWGDFCC
;
A
#
# COMPACT_ATOMS: atom_id res chain seq x y z
N MET A 1 9.93 43.44 22.03
CA MET A 1 8.78 42.52 22.13
C MET A 1 9.28 41.08 21.93
N MET A 2 9.68 40.40 23.01
CA MET A 2 9.93 38.95 23.04
C MET A 2 9.06 38.41 24.18
N LYS A 3 8.00 37.67 23.85
CA LYS A 3 7.16 37.02 24.87
C LYS A 3 7.93 35.81 25.39
N ALA A 4 8.03 35.69 26.72
CA ALA A 4 8.62 34.52 27.36
C ALA A 4 7.86 33.26 26.89
N VAL A 5 8.59 32.35 26.23
CA VAL A 5 8.01 31.08 25.76
C VAL A 5 7.65 30.27 27.00
N PRO A 6 6.38 29.87 27.19
CA PRO A 6 6.00 29.09 28.36
C PRO A 6 6.63 27.70 28.26
N TRP A 7 7.28 27.25 29.35
CA TRP A 7 7.93 25.92 29.44
C TRP A 7 7.03 24.75 29.03
N LYS A 8 5.71 24.88 29.21
CA LYS A 8 4.72 23.90 28.76
C LYS A 8 4.70 23.73 27.23
N ALA A 9 4.84 24.82 26.46
CA ALA A 9 4.87 24.76 25.00
C ALA A 9 6.14 24.08 24.47
N VAL A 10 7.26 24.26 25.17
CA VAL A 10 8.54 23.60 24.84
C VAL A 10 8.43 22.09 25.06
N PHE A 11 7.82 21.66 26.17
CA PHE A 11 7.63 20.24 26.46
C PHE A 11 6.69 19.55 25.45
N GLU A 12 5.62 20.23 25.03
CA GLU A 12 4.69 19.65 24.05
C GLU A 12 5.29 19.55 22.65
N SER A 13 6.09 20.54 22.25
CA SER A 13 6.86 20.50 21.00
C SER A 13 7.89 19.36 21.03
N PHE A 14 8.55 19.14 22.16
CA PHE A 14 9.49 18.03 22.33
C PHE A 14 8.79 16.68 22.27
N LYS A 15 7.62 16.54 22.91
CA LYS A 15 6.81 15.32 22.87
C LYS A 15 6.35 14.98 21.45
N GLN A 16 5.90 15.97 20.68
CA GLN A 16 5.50 15.79 19.28
C GLN A 16 6.68 15.39 18.39
N LEU A 17 7.86 15.95 18.63
CA LEU A 17 9.09 15.59 17.92
C LEU A 17 9.47 14.13 18.25
N LEU A 18 9.38 13.74 19.52
CA LEU A 18 9.69 12.39 19.98
C LEU A 18 8.71 11.35 19.43
N SER A 19 7.40 11.65 19.42
CA SER A 19 6.40 10.79 18.79
C SER A 19 6.61 10.68 17.28
N GLY A 20 6.94 11.80 16.60
CA GLY A 20 7.26 11.79 15.18
C GLY A 20 8.46 10.90 14.87
N ILE A 21 9.56 11.03 15.63
CA ILE A 21 10.77 10.20 15.51
C ILE A 21 10.46 8.71 15.64
N PHE A 22 9.63 8.32 16.61
CA PHE A 22 9.27 6.91 16.78
C PHE A 22 8.33 6.40 15.68
N ASP A 23 7.37 7.21 15.23
CA ASP A 23 6.42 6.84 14.18
C ASP A 23 7.03 6.81 12.77
N PHE A 24 8.20 7.42 12.55
CA PHE A 24 8.81 7.47 11.21
C PHE A 24 9.11 6.09 10.63
N LYS A 25 9.55 5.14 11.47
CA LYS A 25 9.92 3.81 10.99
C LYS A 25 8.71 3.05 10.46
N ASP A 26 7.62 3.03 11.23
CA ASP A 26 6.42 2.26 10.88
C ASP A 26 5.66 2.89 9.71
N ASN A 27 5.66 4.21 9.60
CA ASN A 27 5.06 4.89 8.45
C ASN A 27 5.87 4.70 7.17
N ALA A 28 7.20 4.67 7.26
CA ALA A 28 8.06 4.42 6.11
C ALA A 28 7.90 3.00 5.58
N THR A 29 7.89 1.99 6.47
CA THR A 29 7.72 0.59 6.05
C THR A 29 6.35 0.33 5.42
N LYS A 30 5.28 0.91 5.97
CA LYS A 30 3.93 0.82 5.39
C LYS A 30 3.86 1.39 3.97
N ARG A 31 4.52 2.52 3.72
CA ARG A 31 4.58 3.12 2.37
C ARG A 31 5.31 2.22 1.38
N ILE A 32 6.46 1.69 1.78
CA ILE A 32 7.25 0.76 0.94
C ILE A 32 6.44 -0.51 0.63
N GLN A 33 5.75 -1.06 1.63
CA GLN A 33 4.88 -2.22 1.45
C GLN A 33 3.74 -1.92 0.47
N LYS A 34 3.10 -0.74 0.60
CA LYS A 34 2.06 -0.32 -0.33
C LYS A 34 2.57 -0.23 -1.77
N GLU A 35 3.71 0.44 -1.98
CA GLU A 35 4.32 0.57 -3.31
C GLU A 35 4.66 -0.81 -3.90
N ALA A 36 5.20 -1.73 -3.09
CA ALA A 36 5.49 -3.09 -3.53
C ALA A 36 4.21 -3.87 -3.90
N MET A 37 3.11 -3.67 -3.19
CA MET A 37 1.82 -4.27 -3.53
C MET A 37 1.20 -3.68 -4.80
N ASP A 38 1.30 -2.37 -4.99
CA ASP A 38 0.84 -1.71 -6.23
C ASP A 38 1.61 -2.23 -7.46
N GLU A 39 2.93 -2.45 -7.31
CA GLU A 39 3.76 -3.05 -8.36
C GLU A 39 3.38 -4.52 -8.62
N MET A 40 3.15 -5.30 -7.57
CA MET A 40 2.68 -6.69 -7.69
C MET A 40 1.31 -6.77 -8.37
N ASP A 41 0.38 -5.87 -8.03
CA ASP A 41 -0.95 -5.83 -8.64
C ASP A 41 -0.90 -5.53 -10.14
N ASN A 42 0.07 -4.71 -10.56
CA ASN A 42 0.33 -4.43 -11.98
C ASN A 42 0.95 -5.65 -12.69
N PHE A 43 1.89 -6.34 -12.05
CA PHE A 43 2.45 -7.58 -12.57
C PHE A 43 1.37 -8.65 -12.77
N MET A 44 0.52 -8.86 -11.76
CA MET A 44 -0.60 -9.81 -11.83
C MET A 44 -1.59 -9.44 -12.94
N LEU A 45 -1.82 -8.15 -13.20
CA LEU A 45 -2.67 -7.70 -14.31
C LEU A 45 -2.08 -8.01 -15.69
N LEU A 46 -0.76 -7.99 -15.85
CA LEU A 46 -0.07 -8.38 -17.09
C LEU A 46 -0.08 -9.90 -17.31
N CYS A 47 -0.04 -10.69 -16.23
CA CYS A 47 -0.02 -12.16 -16.29
C CYS A 47 -1.41 -12.78 -16.36
N TYR A 48 -2.41 -12.20 -15.68
CA TYR A 48 -3.73 -12.78 -15.48
C TYR A 48 -4.88 -11.79 -15.77
N GLY A 49 -4.66 -10.83 -16.66
CA GLY A 49 -5.71 -9.93 -17.16
C GLY A 49 -6.89 -10.67 -17.82
N ASP A 50 -6.68 -11.91 -18.28
CA ASP A 50 -7.73 -12.79 -18.80
C ASP A 50 -8.83 -13.07 -17.78
N LEU A 51 -8.50 -13.11 -16.48
CA LEU A 51 -9.49 -13.29 -15.40
C LEU A 51 -10.47 -12.11 -15.33
N LEU A 52 -10.06 -10.93 -15.80
CA LEU A 52 -10.89 -9.74 -15.91
C LEU A 52 -11.60 -9.64 -17.27
N GLY A 53 -11.45 -10.64 -18.14
CA GLY A 53 -12.04 -10.69 -19.49
C GLY A 53 -11.22 -9.99 -20.56
N ILE A 54 -9.97 -9.58 -20.29
CA ILE A 54 -9.05 -8.99 -21.26
C ILE A 54 -8.19 -10.12 -21.84
N PRO A 55 -8.36 -10.54 -23.09
CA PRO A 55 -7.56 -11.64 -23.64
C PRO A 55 -6.12 -11.19 -23.88
N LEU A 56 -5.19 -11.69 -23.07
CA LEU A 56 -3.76 -11.45 -23.15
C LEU A 56 -3.02 -12.69 -23.67
N PRO A 57 -2.11 -12.55 -24.63
CA PRO A 57 -1.30 -13.67 -25.13
C PRO A 57 -0.29 -14.18 -24.09
N THR A 58 0.02 -13.37 -23.07
CA THR A 58 0.99 -13.68 -22.01
C THR A 58 0.45 -14.75 -21.06
N THR A 59 -0.86 -14.77 -20.81
CA THR A 59 -1.50 -15.67 -19.84
C THR A 59 -1.17 -17.13 -20.09
N TYR A 60 -1.14 -17.56 -21.34
CA TYR A 60 -0.78 -18.92 -21.72
C TYR A 60 0.62 -19.33 -21.24
N TYR A 61 1.60 -18.43 -21.37
CA TYR A 61 2.99 -18.68 -20.99
C TYR A 61 3.21 -18.55 -19.49
N THR A 62 2.40 -17.74 -18.80
CA THR A 62 2.53 -17.49 -17.36
C THR A 62 1.74 -18.48 -16.49
N LEU A 63 1.11 -19.50 -17.08
CA LEU A 63 0.45 -20.57 -16.32
C LEU A 63 1.42 -21.34 -15.41
N GLU A 64 2.69 -21.43 -15.77
CA GLU A 64 3.73 -22.06 -14.94
C GLU A 64 3.98 -21.30 -13.63
N LEU A 65 3.69 -19.99 -13.60
CA LEU A 65 3.83 -19.16 -12.40
C LEU A 65 2.64 -19.28 -11.45
N LEU A 66 1.52 -19.84 -11.92
CA LEU A 66 0.28 -19.93 -11.17
C LEU A 66 0.43 -20.57 -9.78
N PRO A 67 1.13 -21.71 -9.57
CA PRO A 67 1.27 -22.29 -8.23
C PRO A 67 2.01 -21.38 -7.24
N TYR A 68 2.87 -20.47 -7.72
CA TYR A 68 3.60 -19.55 -6.86
C TYR A 68 2.79 -18.31 -6.51
N LEU A 69 1.81 -17.95 -7.35
CA LEU A 69 0.99 -16.75 -7.20
C LEU A 69 -0.44 -17.08 -6.71
N ALA A 70 -0.76 -18.37 -6.55
CA ALA A 70 -2.09 -18.85 -6.19
C ALA A 70 -2.56 -18.30 -4.83
N GLU A 71 -1.67 -18.19 -3.84
CA GLU A 71 -2.01 -17.67 -2.51
C GLU A 71 -2.31 -16.16 -2.55
N ASP A 72 -1.64 -15.41 -3.42
CA ASP A 72 -1.81 -13.96 -3.57
C ASP A 72 -3.01 -13.57 -4.44
N LEU A 73 -3.55 -14.52 -5.22
CA LEU A 73 -4.58 -14.27 -6.23
C LEU A 73 -5.89 -13.75 -5.61
N GLU A 74 -6.36 -14.35 -4.51
CA GLU A 74 -7.60 -13.94 -3.84
C GLU A 74 -7.48 -12.51 -3.27
N GLY A 75 -6.33 -12.19 -2.66
CA GLY A 75 -6.05 -10.86 -2.16
C GLY A 75 -5.98 -9.83 -3.28
N TRP A 76 -5.32 -10.18 -4.39
CA TRP A 76 -5.25 -9.36 -5.59
C TRP A 76 -6.65 -9.09 -6.18
N GLU A 77 -7.51 -10.09 -6.30
CA GLU A 77 -8.86 -9.95 -6.86
C GLU A 77 -9.69 -8.93 -6.04
N ARG A 78 -9.58 -8.97 -4.71
CA ARG A 78 -10.25 -8.00 -3.84
C ARG A 78 -9.70 -6.59 -4.03
N ARG A 79 -8.37 -6.44 -4.11
CA ARG A 79 -7.71 -5.13 -4.31
C ARG A 79 -8.03 -4.52 -5.67
N ILE A 80 -7.99 -5.31 -6.74
CA ILE A 80 -8.24 -4.82 -8.10
C ILE A 80 -9.69 -4.36 -8.27
N MET A 81 -10.65 -5.03 -7.62
CA MET A 81 -12.05 -4.59 -7.59
C MET A 81 -12.23 -3.28 -6.80
N ALA A 82 -11.46 -3.06 -5.73
CA ALA A 82 -11.54 -1.87 -4.90
C ALA A 82 -10.94 -0.60 -5.55
N ARG A 83 -9.98 -0.75 -6.47
CA ARG A 83 -9.29 0.37 -7.18
C ARG A 83 -10.24 1.31 -7.95
N LYS A 84 -11.47 0.89 -8.27
CA LYS A 84 -12.43 1.75 -8.97
C LYS A 84 -12.92 2.94 -8.12
N SER A 85 -12.72 2.92 -6.81
CA SER A 85 -13.23 3.94 -5.90
C SER A 85 -12.11 4.84 -5.35
N ILE A 86 -12.35 6.15 -5.32
CA ILE A 86 -11.43 7.14 -4.68
C ILE A 86 -11.21 6.80 -3.19
N TYR A 87 -12.22 6.18 -2.55
CA TYR A 87 -12.11 5.70 -1.19
C TYR A 87 -11.14 4.52 -1.06
N GLY A 88 -11.12 3.60 -2.03
CA GLY A 88 -10.16 2.50 -2.08
C GLY A 88 -8.72 2.99 -2.23
N GLU A 89 -8.46 3.97 -3.09
CA GLU A 89 -7.10 4.52 -3.26
C GLU A 89 -6.59 5.32 -2.04
N ARG A 90 -7.51 6.01 -1.33
CA ARG A 90 -7.16 6.91 -0.22
C ARG A 90 -7.26 6.27 1.17
N TRP A 91 -8.10 5.25 1.33
CA TRP A 91 -8.41 4.60 2.61
C TRP A 91 -8.40 3.06 2.53
N GLY A 92 -8.22 2.45 1.36
CA GLY A 92 -8.17 0.99 1.18
C GLY A 92 -6.85 0.34 1.56
N ASP A 93 -5.89 1.10 2.10
CA ASP A 93 -4.54 0.65 2.44
C ASP A 93 -4.42 -0.02 3.81
N PHE A 94 -5.52 -0.22 4.54
CA PHE A 94 -5.50 -0.97 5.79
C PHE A 94 -5.54 -2.46 5.49
N CYS A 95 -4.42 -2.97 4.95
CA CYS A 95 -3.98 -4.37 4.99
C CYS A 95 -5.02 -5.39 5.50
N CYS A 96 -5.54 -6.19 4.54
CA CYS A 96 -6.00 -7.59 4.58
C CYS A 96 -7.21 -7.79 3.63
#